data_AF-A0A7D5BEK4-F1
#
_entry.id   AF-A0A7D5BEK4-F1
#
_cell.length_a   1.000
_cell.length_b   1.000
_cell.length_c   1.000
_cell.angle_alpha   90.00
_cell.angle_beta   90.00
_cell.angle_gamma   90.00
#
_symmetry.space_group_name_H-M   'P 1'
#
loop_
_entity.id
_entity.type
_entity.pdbx_description
1 polymer ?
#
loop_
_entity_poly.entity_id
_entity_poly.type
_entity_poly.pdbx_seq_one_letter_code
_entity_poly.pdbx_strand_id
1 'polypeptide(L)'
;MVDSTYMSPRTTDAPSTRMLALFQGAGIHFESAEDAWRRAEHLYPLLGWLTSSFPDERAFLTCAEWLRRCAERIEDARPAAELFAQARSGAPRQAHVVAGRLVDLRNEWILAKKPAAAAFADAANHLCEVWAAVTTGEVDAETEPWARAKAAAVAMVTAWLYQQGLEEDDKAERERARVDLTRLLRTARAAGHPEET
;
A
#
# COMPACT_ATOMS: atom_id res chain seq x y z
N MET A 1 26.89 21.63 -33.12
CA MET A 1 26.10 20.38 -33.21
C MET A 1 26.03 19.81 -31.81
N VAL A 2 24.91 20.03 -31.13
CA VAL A 2 24.65 19.50 -29.78
C VAL A 2 23.59 18.44 -30.00
N ASP A 3 24.00 17.17 -29.96
CA ASP A 3 23.07 16.06 -30.06
C ASP A 3 22.55 15.76 -28.65
N SER A 4 21.36 16.29 -28.37
CA SER A 4 20.60 16.05 -27.15
C SER A 4 19.81 14.77 -27.35
N THR A 5 20.38 13.63 -26.96
CA THR A 5 19.64 12.38 -26.84
C THR A 5 19.33 12.13 -25.37
N TYR A 6 18.42 12.95 -24.82
CA TYR A 6 17.64 12.57 -23.65
C TYR A 6 16.62 11.52 -24.10
N MET A 7 17.08 10.27 -24.25
CA MET A 7 16.17 9.13 -24.21
C MET A 7 16.06 8.70 -22.75
N SER A 8 15.05 9.19 -22.05
CA SER A 8 14.46 8.40 -20.98
C SER A 8 13.73 7.23 -21.65
N PRO A 9 14.16 5.97 -21.47
CA PRO A 9 13.28 4.88 -21.79
C PRO A 9 12.20 4.88 -20.70
N ARG A 10 10.98 5.32 -21.07
CA ARG A 10 9.77 4.90 -20.37
C ARG A 10 9.57 3.41 -20.68
N THR A 11 10.37 2.55 -20.08
CA THR A 11 10.00 1.15 -19.95
C THR A 11 8.90 1.11 -18.91
N THR A 12 7.65 1.17 -19.36
CA THR A 12 6.49 0.69 -18.60
C THR A 12 6.62 -0.83 -18.49
N ASP A 13 7.59 -1.28 -17.69
CA ASP A 13 7.73 -2.69 -17.37
C ASP A 13 6.43 -3.16 -16.73
N ALA A 14 5.99 -4.37 -17.08
CA ALA A 14 4.84 -4.98 -16.43
C ALA A 14 5.06 -4.98 -14.90
N PRO A 15 4.03 -4.75 -14.06
CA PRO A 15 4.18 -4.71 -12.61
C PRO A 15 4.94 -5.92 -12.04
N SER A 16 4.70 -7.11 -12.61
CA SER A 16 5.39 -8.35 -12.27
C SER A 16 6.90 -8.32 -12.51
N THR A 17 7.34 -7.67 -13.59
CA THR A 17 8.78 -7.52 -13.92
C THR A 17 9.46 -6.61 -12.91
N ARG A 18 8.84 -5.47 -12.59
CA ARG A 18 9.38 -4.53 -11.59
C ARG A 18 9.42 -5.13 -10.19
N MET A 19 8.40 -5.90 -9.81
CA MET A 19 8.39 -6.64 -8.55
C MET A 19 9.57 -7.61 -8.44
N LEU A 20 9.77 -8.45 -9.47
CA LEU A 20 10.87 -9.42 -9.50
C LEU A 20 12.24 -8.74 -9.51
N ALA A 21 12.39 -7.63 -10.24
CA ALA A 21 13.63 -6.85 -10.25
C ALA A 21 13.97 -6.27 -8.87
N LEU A 22 12.98 -5.82 -8.10
CA LEU A 22 13.19 -5.34 -6.71
C LEU A 22 13.66 -6.46 -5.79
N PHE A 23 13.07 -7.66 -5.90
CA PHE A 23 13.53 -8.83 -5.14
C PHE A 23 14.95 -9.23 -5.53
N GLN A 24 15.25 -9.29 -6.83
CA GLN A 24 16.57 -9.62 -7.33
C GLN A 24 17.63 -8.61 -6.86
N GLY A 25 17.31 -7.31 -6.85
CA GLY A 25 18.17 -6.26 -6.31
C GLY A 25 18.45 -6.41 -4.82
N ALA A 26 17.58 -7.09 -4.07
CA ALA A 26 17.80 -7.46 -2.67
C ALA A 26 18.50 -8.84 -2.49
N GLY A 27 18.94 -9.48 -3.58
CA GLY A 27 19.58 -10.79 -3.57
C GLY A 27 18.61 -11.97 -3.48
N ILE A 28 17.30 -11.74 -3.61
CA ILE A 28 16.25 -12.76 -3.47
C ILE A 28 15.73 -13.12 -4.85
N HIS A 29 15.75 -14.41 -5.17
CA HIS A 29 15.33 -14.92 -6.46
C HIS A 29 14.05 -15.74 -6.34
N PHE A 30 13.09 -15.47 -7.22
CA PHE A 30 11.84 -16.21 -7.35
C PHE A 30 11.66 -16.64 -8.81
N GLU A 31 11.00 -17.79 -9.01
CA GLU A 31 10.77 -18.34 -10.35
C GLU A 31 9.71 -17.55 -11.14
N SER A 32 8.78 -16.91 -10.43
CA SER A 32 7.71 -16.11 -11.01
C SER A 32 7.16 -15.08 -10.02
N ALA A 33 6.34 -14.15 -10.51
CA ALA A 33 5.63 -13.19 -9.67
C ALA A 33 4.67 -13.88 -8.69
N GLU A 34 4.04 -14.98 -9.09
CA GLU A 34 3.18 -15.77 -8.19
C GLU A 34 3.99 -16.50 -7.12
N ASP A 35 5.18 -17.02 -7.47
CA ASP A 35 6.05 -17.61 -6.47
C ASP A 35 6.53 -16.57 -5.45
N ALA A 36 6.90 -15.37 -5.92
CA ALA A 36 7.22 -14.23 -5.07
C ALA A 36 6.03 -13.87 -4.17
N TRP A 37 4.81 -13.81 -4.69
CA TRP A 37 3.63 -13.52 -3.88
C TRP A 37 3.38 -14.56 -2.78
N ARG A 38 3.52 -15.84 -3.13
CA ARG A 38 3.29 -16.94 -2.20
C ARG A 38 4.33 -16.99 -1.08
N ARG A 39 5.59 -16.64 -1.35
CA ARG A 39 6.72 -16.92 -0.46
C ARG A 39 7.39 -15.69 0.15
N ALA A 40 7.31 -14.53 -0.48
CA ALA A 40 8.01 -13.35 0.01
C ALA A 40 7.43 -12.84 1.33
N GLU A 41 8.30 -12.28 2.16
CA GLU A 41 7.96 -11.62 3.42
C GLU A 41 8.14 -10.09 3.33
N HIS A 42 8.38 -9.55 2.12
CA HIS A 42 8.58 -8.12 1.91
C HIS A 42 7.29 -7.43 1.49
N LEU A 43 6.75 -6.60 2.39
CA LEU A 43 5.48 -5.90 2.17
C LEU A 43 5.51 -4.93 0.98
N TYR A 44 6.58 -4.11 0.87
CA TYR A 44 6.66 -3.04 -0.13
C TYR A 44 6.56 -3.55 -1.58
N PRO A 45 7.37 -4.53 -2.04
CA PRO A 45 7.26 -5.02 -3.41
C PRO A 45 5.87 -5.56 -3.75
N LEU A 46 5.20 -6.21 -2.79
CA LEU A 46 3.86 -6.77 -2.97
C LEU A 46 2.79 -5.66 -3.06
N LEU A 47 2.84 -4.65 -2.18
CA LEU A 47 1.96 -3.48 -2.28
C LEU A 47 2.21 -2.66 -3.56
N GLY A 48 3.47 -2.55 -3.99
CA GLY A 48 3.84 -1.87 -5.24
C GLY A 48 3.25 -2.56 -6.47
N TRP A 49 3.24 -3.90 -6.47
CA TRP A 49 2.60 -4.68 -7.54
C TRP A 49 1.07 -4.45 -7.57
N LEU A 50 0.40 -4.47 -6.42
CA LEU A 50 -1.05 -4.20 -6.34
C LEU A 50 -1.40 -2.78 -6.80
N THR A 51 -0.74 -1.77 -6.24
CA THR A 51 -1.00 -0.36 -6.57
C THR A 51 -0.68 -0.02 -8.02
N SER A 52 0.32 -0.66 -8.62
CA SER A 52 0.61 -0.52 -10.07
C SER A 52 -0.41 -1.20 -10.97
N SER A 53 -1.24 -2.07 -10.41
CA SER A 53 -2.32 -2.73 -11.13
C SER A 53 -3.63 -1.94 -11.05
N PHE A 54 -3.70 -0.84 -10.30
CA PHE A 54 -4.86 0.05 -10.32
C PHE A 54 -5.10 0.58 -11.74
N PRO A 55 -6.38 0.69 -12.18
CA PRO A 55 -7.60 0.59 -11.39
C PRO A 55 -8.24 -0.82 -11.39
N ASP A 56 -7.45 -1.90 -11.49
CA ASP A 56 -7.96 -3.27 -11.31
C ASP A 56 -8.73 -3.40 -9.99
N GLU A 57 -9.99 -3.80 -10.12
CA GLU A 57 -10.91 -4.04 -9.02
C GLU A 57 -10.33 -5.04 -8.01
N ARG A 58 -9.69 -6.11 -8.48
CA ARG A 58 -9.15 -7.15 -7.58
C ARG A 58 -8.01 -6.60 -6.74
N ALA A 59 -7.15 -5.79 -7.34
CA ALA A 59 -6.07 -5.14 -6.62
C ALA A 59 -6.60 -4.18 -5.55
N PHE A 60 -7.63 -3.38 -5.88
CA PHE A 60 -8.26 -2.47 -4.91
C PHE A 60 -8.92 -3.24 -3.76
N LEU A 61 -9.71 -4.27 -4.07
CA LEU A 61 -10.38 -5.10 -3.06
C LEU A 61 -9.38 -5.81 -2.14
N THR A 62 -8.24 -6.27 -2.68
CA THR A 62 -7.15 -6.84 -1.88
C THR A 62 -6.59 -5.80 -0.90
N CYS A 63 -6.33 -4.57 -1.35
CA CYS A 63 -5.88 -3.49 -0.47
C CYS A 63 -6.93 -3.13 0.59
N ALA A 64 -8.20 -3.03 0.21
CA ALA A 64 -9.29 -2.71 1.14
C ALA A 64 -9.46 -3.81 2.21
N GLU A 65 -9.43 -5.08 1.82
CA GLU A 65 -9.49 -6.21 2.75
C GLU A 65 -8.26 -6.29 3.65
N TRP A 66 -7.07 -5.97 3.12
CA TRP A 66 -5.84 -5.89 3.90
C TRP A 66 -5.93 -4.79 4.97
N LEU A 67 -6.38 -3.59 4.59
CA LEU A 67 -6.61 -2.48 5.53
C LEU A 67 -7.64 -2.87 6.58
N ARG A 68 -8.76 -3.50 6.20
CA ARG A 68 -9.78 -3.98 7.13
C ARG A 68 -9.20 -4.93 8.18
N ARG A 69 -8.40 -5.92 7.75
CA ARG A 69 -7.74 -6.88 8.66
C ARG A 69 -6.69 -6.23 9.56
N CYS A 70 -5.94 -5.26 9.05
CA CYS A 70 -5.00 -4.49 9.87
C CYS A 70 -5.75 -3.66 10.91
N ALA A 71 -6.89 -3.06 10.55
CA ALA A 71 -7.72 -2.27 11.45
C ALA A 71 -8.39 -3.10 12.58
N GLU A 72 -8.53 -4.42 12.42
CA GLU A 72 -8.95 -5.31 13.52
C GLU A 72 -7.89 -5.41 14.63
N ARG A 73 -6.64 -5.03 14.33
CA ARG A 73 -5.50 -5.15 15.24
C ARG A 73 -4.96 -3.82 15.73
N ILE A 74 -5.41 -2.69 15.15
CA ILE A 74 -4.99 -1.34 15.51
C ILE A 74 -6.20 -0.60 16.07
N GLU A 75 -6.09 -0.15 17.32
CA GLU A 75 -7.14 0.58 18.01
C GLU A 75 -7.51 1.84 17.22
N ASP A 76 -8.82 2.13 17.16
CA ASP A 76 -9.40 3.25 16.43
C ASP A 76 -9.17 3.28 14.89
N ALA A 77 -8.46 2.32 14.28
CA ALA A 77 -8.14 2.37 12.85
C ALA A 77 -9.32 2.08 11.91
N ARG A 78 -10.39 1.46 12.42
CA ARG A 78 -11.56 1.02 11.62
C ARG A 78 -12.16 2.10 10.71
N PRO A 79 -12.40 3.35 11.16
CA PRO A 79 -12.97 4.39 10.31
C PRO A 79 -12.11 4.72 9.09
N ALA A 80 -10.78 4.67 9.20
CA ALA A 80 -9.88 4.90 8.07
C ALA A 80 -9.99 3.78 7.02
N ALA A 81 -10.07 2.51 7.47
CA ALA A 81 -10.28 1.38 6.55
C ALA A 81 -11.63 1.46 5.84
N GLU A 82 -12.69 1.83 6.57
CA GLU A 82 -14.04 2.01 6.00
C GLU A 82 -14.10 3.20 5.03
N LEU A 83 -13.37 4.29 5.29
CA LEU A 83 -13.24 5.40 4.36
C LEU A 83 -12.53 4.96 3.07
N PHE A 84 -11.39 4.28 3.17
CA PHE A 84 -10.67 3.78 1.98
C PHE A 84 -11.59 2.92 1.09
N ALA A 85 -12.37 2.00 1.67
CA ALA A 85 -13.30 1.15 0.92
C ALA A 85 -14.35 1.95 0.13
N GLN A 86 -14.72 3.15 0.60
CA GLN A 86 -15.65 4.05 -0.09
C GLN A 86 -15.03 4.75 -1.31
N ALA A 87 -13.70 4.72 -1.50
CA ALA A 87 -13.03 5.41 -2.61
C ALA A 87 -13.45 4.89 -4.00
N ARG A 88 -14.00 3.67 -4.06
CA ARG A 88 -14.49 3.03 -5.29
C ARG A 88 -15.95 3.40 -5.63
N SER A 89 -16.65 4.18 -4.81
CA SER A 89 -18.04 4.53 -5.12
C SER A 89 -18.17 5.23 -6.48
N GLY A 90 -19.31 5.06 -7.16
CA GLY A 90 -19.55 5.64 -8.50
C GLY A 90 -19.72 7.17 -8.53
N ALA A 91 -19.52 7.85 -7.40
CA ALA A 91 -19.63 9.30 -7.35
C ALA A 91 -18.41 9.98 -8.02
N PRO A 92 -18.60 11.13 -8.71
CA PRO A 92 -17.50 11.85 -9.34
C PRO A 92 -16.42 12.23 -8.34
N ARG A 93 -15.15 11.98 -8.69
CA ARG A 93 -13.96 12.27 -7.86
C ARG A 93 -14.04 11.70 -6.42
N GLN A 94 -14.83 10.65 -6.18
CA GLN A 94 -15.00 10.07 -4.84
C GLN A 94 -13.67 9.75 -4.16
N ALA A 95 -12.72 9.19 -4.90
CA ALA A 95 -11.41 8.85 -4.39
C ALA A 95 -10.62 10.06 -3.85
N HIS A 96 -10.74 11.23 -4.49
CA HIS A 96 -10.14 12.48 -4.00
C HIS A 96 -10.80 12.95 -2.71
N VAL A 97 -12.14 12.86 -2.64
CA VAL A 97 -12.89 13.20 -1.42
C VAL A 97 -12.47 12.31 -0.26
N VAL A 98 -12.32 11.01 -0.52
CA VAL A 98 -11.86 10.04 0.48
C VAL A 98 -10.41 10.31 0.89
N ALA A 99 -9.50 10.57 -0.06
CA ALA A 99 -8.12 10.92 0.26
C ALA A 99 -8.04 12.14 1.19
N GLY A 100 -8.80 13.20 0.89
CA GLY A 100 -8.92 14.38 1.75
C GLY A 100 -9.42 14.04 3.16
N ARG A 101 -10.50 13.26 3.26
CA ARG A 101 -11.04 12.81 4.56
C ARG A 101 -10.07 11.97 5.37
N LEU A 102 -9.22 11.17 4.71
CA LEU A 102 -8.17 10.41 5.39
C LEU A 102 -7.08 11.34 5.96
N VAL A 103 -6.75 12.44 5.28
CA VAL A 103 -5.86 13.49 5.84
C VAL A 103 -6.48 14.13 7.06
N ASP A 104 -7.76 14.50 6.99
CA ASP A 104 -8.48 15.11 8.10
C ASP A 104 -8.48 14.18 9.32
N LEU A 105 -8.85 12.91 9.12
CA LEU A 105 -8.88 11.89 10.17
C LEU A 105 -7.49 11.64 10.79
N ARG A 106 -6.42 11.62 9.97
CA ARG A 106 -5.05 11.56 10.47
C ARG A 106 -4.75 12.74 11.40
N ASN A 107 -5.07 13.96 10.98
CA ASN A 107 -4.79 15.16 11.75
C ASN A 107 -5.59 15.20 13.06
N GLU A 108 -6.85 14.78 13.03
CA GLU A 108 -7.69 14.61 14.23
C GLU A 108 -7.05 13.64 15.23
N TRP A 109 -6.55 12.49 14.77
CA TRP A 109 -5.90 11.51 15.62
C TRP A 109 -4.54 11.95 16.16
N ILE A 110 -3.78 12.75 15.40
CA ILE A 110 -2.57 13.41 15.93
C ILE A 110 -2.94 14.31 17.11
N LEU A 111 -3.96 15.17 16.96
CA LEU A 111 -4.41 16.06 18.04
C LEU A 111 -4.95 15.28 19.24
N ALA A 112 -5.62 14.16 19.00
CA ALA A 112 -6.12 13.25 20.03
C ALA A 112 -5.02 12.36 20.66
N LYS A 113 -3.76 12.50 20.25
CA LYS A 113 -2.62 11.69 20.71
C LYS A 113 -2.81 10.18 20.48
N LYS A 114 -3.33 9.83 19.31
CA LYS A 114 -3.54 8.45 18.83
C LYS A 114 -2.57 8.13 17.68
N PRO A 115 -1.27 7.94 17.95
CA PRO A 115 -0.25 7.88 16.90
C PRO A 115 -0.38 6.64 16.01
N ALA A 116 -0.80 5.49 16.56
CA ALA A 116 -1.02 4.27 15.78
C ALA A 116 -2.14 4.45 14.73
N ALA A 117 -3.29 4.98 15.16
CA ALA A 117 -4.41 5.29 14.27
C ALA A 117 -4.02 6.34 13.22
N ALA A 118 -3.31 7.41 13.62
CA ALA A 118 -2.84 8.44 12.69
C ALA A 118 -1.94 7.85 11.59
N ALA A 119 -0.95 7.04 11.94
CA ALA A 119 -0.08 6.38 10.96
C ALA A 119 -0.86 5.40 10.06
N PHE A 120 -1.88 4.72 10.60
CA PHE A 120 -2.77 3.89 9.79
C PHE A 120 -3.55 4.71 8.76
N ALA A 121 -4.13 5.86 9.15
CA ALA A 121 -4.82 6.76 8.22
C ALA A 121 -3.89 7.26 7.12
N ASP A 122 -2.64 7.56 7.44
CA ASP A 122 -1.62 7.99 6.48
C ASP A 122 -1.29 6.87 5.47
N ALA A 123 -1.16 5.63 5.95
CA ALA A 123 -0.98 4.47 5.07
C ALA A 123 -2.15 4.28 4.10
N ALA A 124 -3.39 4.38 4.60
CA ALA A 124 -4.59 4.30 3.78
C ALA A 124 -4.68 5.46 2.77
N ASN A 125 -4.29 6.68 3.18
CA ASN A 125 -4.25 7.85 2.32
C ASN A 125 -3.33 7.64 1.12
N HIS A 126 -2.10 7.17 1.33
CA HIS A 126 -1.14 6.94 0.25
C HIS A 126 -1.68 5.98 -0.82
N LEU A 127 -2.36 4.91 -0.42
CA LEU A 127 -3.00 3.99 -1.35
C LEU A 127 -4.19 4.66 -2.07
N CYS A 128 -4.95 5.49 -1.36
CA CYS A 128 -6.11 6.18 -1.90
C CYS A 128 -5.73 7.26 -2.93
N GLU A 129 -4.61 7.95 -2.73
CA GLU A 129 -4.09 8.94 -3.68
C GLU A 129 -3.70 8.30 -5.01
N VAL A 130 -3.07 7.12 -4.99
CA VAL A 130 -2.78 6.37 -6.23
C VAL A 130 -4.08 6.00 -6.94
N TRP A 131 -5.05 5.47 -6.19
CA TRP A 131 -6.36 5.14 -6.75
C TRP A 131 -7.06 6.37 -7.35
N ALA A 132 -7.03 7.51 -6.64
CA ALA A 132 -7.61 8.76 -7.10
C ALA A 132 -6.93 9.26 -8.38
N ALA A 133 -5.60 9.31 -8.40
CA ALA A 133 -4.83 9.76 -9.56
C ALA A 133 -5.11 8.91 -10.80
N VAL A 134 -5.08 7.58 -10.65
CA VAL A 134 -5.32 6.66 -11.77
C VAL A 134 -6.77 6.76 -12.28
N THR A 135 -7.75 6.79 -11.38
CA THR A 135 -9.18 6.82 -11.78
C THR A 135 -9.63 8.18 -12.33
N THR A 136 -8.89 9.25 -12.08
CA THR A 136 -9.16 10.59 -12.62
C THR A 136 -8.22 11.02 -13.75
N GLY A 137 -7.20 10.22 -14.07
CA GLY A 137 -6.20 10.55 -15.08
C GLY A 137 -5.19 11.62 -14.65
N GLU A 138 -5.12 11.93 -13.35
CA GLU A 138 -4.24 12.95 -12.75
C GLU A 138 -2.91 12.32 -12.25
N VAL A 139 -2.40 11.28 -12.94
CA VAL A 139 -1.16 10.58 -12.53
C VAL A 139 0.07 11.45 -12.78
N ASP A 140 0.90 11.59 -11.75
CA ASP A 140 2.14 12.37 -11.76
C ASP A 140 3.25 11.69 -10.93
N ALA A 141 4.36 12.39 -10.73
CA ALA A 141 5.49 11.88 -9.95
C ALA A 141 5.17 11.73 -8.46
N GLU A 142 4.25 12.54 -7.93
CA GLU A 142 3.86 12.47 -6.52
C GLU A 142 2.93 11.30 -6.27
N THR A 143 2.18 10.85 -7.27
CA THR A 143 1.21 9.75 -7.18
C THR A 143 1.74 8.43 -7.78
N GLU A 144 3.07 8.35 -7.97
CA GLU A 144 3.71 7.15 -8.51
C GLU A 144 3.44 5.92 -7.61
N PRO A 145 2.89 4.82 -8.18
CA PRO A 145 2.38 3.71 -7.38
C PRO A 145 3.40 3.09 -6.42
N TRP A 146 4.65 2.90 -6.85
CA TRP A 146 5.67 2.25 -6.02
C TRP A 146 6.15 3.17 -4.89
N ALA A 147 6.34 4.46 -5.16
CA ALA A 147 6.71 5.44 -4.16
C ALA A 147 5.64 5.53 -3.07
N ARG A 148 4.36 5.61 -3.46
CA ARG A 148 3.23 5.62 -2.52
C ARG A 148 3.05 4.29 -1.80
N ALA A 149 3.25 3.15 -2.47
CA ALA A 149 3.24 1.84 -1.80
C ALA A 149 4.36 1.68 -0.77
N LYS A 150 5.55 2.24 -1.04
CA LYS A 150 6.66 2.28 -0.08
C LYS A 150 6.29 3.13 1.13
N ALA A 151 5.73 4.31 0.90
CA ALA A 151 5.28 5.21 1.96
C ALA A 151 4.18 4.54 2.82
N ALA A 152 3.17 3.94 2.18
CA ALA A 152 2.12 3.18 2.83
C ALA A 152 2.66 2.01 3.67
N ALA A 153 3.64 1.25 3.14
CA ALA A 153 4.28 0.16 3.87
C ALA A 153 5.03 0.66 5.11
N VAL A 154 5.72 1.80 5.02
CA VAL A 154 6.41 2.42 6.16
C VAL A 154 5.40 2.89 7.21
N ALA A 155 4.39 3.65 6.80
CA ALA A 155 3.35 4.16 7.70
C ALA A 155 2.59 3.02 8.40
N MET A 156 2.28 1.93 7.70
CA MET A 156 1.61 0.77 8.31
C MET A 156 2.51 0.04 9.32
N VAL A 157 3.82 -0.08 9.05
CA VAL A 157 4.77 -0.63 10.03
C VAL A 157 4.84 0.26 11.27
N THR A 158 4.89 1.59 11.10
CA THR A 158 4.80 2.54 12.23
C THR A 158 3.51 2.33 13.04
N ALA A 159 2.36 2.26 12.37
CA ALA A 159 1.08 2.03 13.02
C ALA A 159 1.09 0.75 13.87
N TRP A 160 1.67 -0.32 13.31
CA TRP A 160 1.80 -1.62 13.98
C TRP A 160 2.70 -1.59 15.22
N LEU A 161 3.82 -0.87 15.15
CA LEU A 161 4.74 -0.74 16.28
C LEU A 161 4.14 0.11 17.39
N TYR A 162 3.55 1.26 17.03
CA TYR A 162 2.90 2.16 18.00
C TYR A 162 1.73 1.50 18.72
N GLN A 163 0.95 0.66 18.04
CA GLN A 163 -0.11 -0.11 18.69
C GLN A 163 0.40 -1.01 19.83
N GLN A 164 1.65 -1.47 19.72
CA GLN A 164 2.30 -2.33 20.70
C GLN A 164 3.13 -1.53 21.72
N GLY A 165 3.14 -0.20 21.62
CA GLY A 165 3.99 0.67 22.46
C GLY A 165 5.49 0.53 22.17
N LEU A 166 5.85 0.09 20.95
CA LEU A 166 7.23 -0.12 20.53
C LEU A 166 7.79 1.10 19.79
N GLU A 167 9.10 1.30 19.91
CA GLU A 167 9.84 2.36 19.21
C GLU A 167 10.14 1.97 17.76
N GLU A 168 10.26 2.97 16.88
CA GLU A 168 10.44 2.73 15.44
C GLU A 168 11.85 2.30 15.05
N ASP A 169 12.86 2.49 15.88
CA ASP A 169 14.26 2.23 15.58
C ASP A 169 14.70 0.78 15.88
N ASP A 170 13.87 0.00 16.58
CA ASP A 170 14.10 -1.43 16.76
C ASP A 170 13.94 -2.19 15.43
N LYS A 171 15.08 -2.50 14.82
CA LYS A 171 15.16 -3.23 13.56
C LYS A 171 14.50 -4.60 13.61
N ALA A 172 14.58 -5.31 14.73
CA ALA A 172 14.00 -6.66 14.85
C ALA A 172 12.46 -6.57 14.90
N GLU A 173 11.92 -5.60 15.63
CA GLU A 173 10.46 -5.38 15.68
C GLU A 173 9.90 -4.88 14.36
N ARG A 174 10.61 -3.98 13.66
CA ARG A 174 10.23 -3.56 12.30
C ARG A 174 10.16 -4.75 11.35
N GLU A 175 11.11 -5.68 11.43
CA GLU A 175 11.11 -6.86 10.57
C GLU A 175 9.94 -7.78 10.91
N ARG A 176 9.69 -8.06 12.20
CA ARG A 176 8.51 -8.82 12.64
C ARG A 176 7.20 -8.20 12.14
N ALA A 177 7.05 -6.90 12.29
CA ALA A 177 5.87 -6.17 11.82
C ALA A 177 5.68 -6.32 10.30
N ARG A 178 6.75 -6.22 9.51
CA ARG A 178 6.68 -6.42 8.04
C ARG A 178 6.22 -7.82 7.67
N VAL A 179 6.75 -8.84 8.34
CA VAL A 179 6.36 -10.23 8.10
C VAL A 179 4.87 -10.42 8.40
N ASP A 180 4.40 -9.93 9.55
CA ASP A 180 2.99 -10.09 9.95
C ASP A 180 2.02 -9.32 9.06
N LEU A 181 2.37 -8.08 8.69
CA LEU A 181 1.60 -7.29 7.71
C LEU A 181 1.57 -7.95 6.34
N THR A 182 2.68 -8.58 5.92
CA THR A 182 2.75 -9.33 4.66
C THR A 182 1.89 -10.60 4.71
N ARG A 183 1.86 -11.30 5.86
CA ARG A 183 0.93 -12.43 6.06
C ARG A 183 -0.51 -11.97 5.94
N LEU A 184 -0.89 -10.86 6.57
CA LEU A 184 -2.23 -10.28 6.43
C LEU A 184 -2.57 -9.93 4.98
N LEU A 185 -1.62 -9.39 4.21
CA LEU A 185 -1.82 -9.06 2.81
C LEU A 185 -2.07 -10.30 1.95
N ARG A 186 -1.31 -11.38 2.19
CA ARG A 186 -1.53 -12.66 1.51
C ARG A 186 -2.89 -13.26 1.87
N THR A 187 -3.29 -13.20 3.13
CA THR A 187 -4.63 -13.63 3.57
C THR A 187 -5.74 -12.80 2.91
N ALA A 188 -5.54 -11.48 2.77
CA ALA A 188 -6.49 -10.61 2.09
C ALA A 188 -6.65 -10.97 0.61
N ARG A 189 -5.54 -11.26 -0.09
CA ARG A 189 -5.61 -11.75 -1.48
C ARG A 189 -6.35 -13.08 -1.56
N ALA A 190 -6.01 -14.06 -0.72
CA ALA A 190 -6.66 -15.38 -0.74
C ALA A 190 -8.18 -15.30 -0.48
N ALA A 191 -8.63 -14.41 0.40
CA ALA A 191 -10.06 -14.20 0.68
C ALA A 191 -10.84 -13.67 -0.55
N GLY A 192 -10.17 -12.96 -1.47
CA GLY A 192 -10.75 -12.53 -2.74
C GLY A 192 -10.71 -13.60 -3.84
N HIS A 193 -10.07 -14.76 -3.59
CA HIS A 193 -9.80 -15.83 -4.56
C HIS A 193 -10.07 -17.23 -3.96
N PRO A 194 -11.32 -17.57 -3.58
CA PRO A 194 -11.63 -18.88 -2.98
C PRO A 194 -11.47 -20.08 -3.94
N GLU A 195 -11.23 -19.87 -5.24
CA GLU A 195 -11.09 -20.93 -6.24
C GLU A 195 -9.64 -21.38 -6.51
N GLU A 196 -8.64 -20.78 -5.84
CA GLU A 196 -7.20 -21.09 -6.05
C GLU A 196 -6.51 -21.70 -4.81
N THR A 197 -7.25 -22.10 -3.79
CA THR A 197 -6.77 -22.84 -2.59
C THR A 197 -7.13 -24.31 -2.68
#